data_AF-A0A932GUJ6-F1
#
_entry.id   AF-A0A932GUJ6-F1
#
_cell.length_a   1.000
_cell.length_b   1.000
_cell.length_c   1.000
_cell.angle_alpha   90.00
_cell.angle_beta   90.00
_cell.angle_gamma   90.00
#
_symmetry.space_group_name_H-M   'P 1'
#
loop_
_entity.id
_entity.type
_entity.pdbx_description
1 polymer ?
#
loop_
_entity_poly.entity_id
_entity_poly.type
_entity_poly.pdbx_seq_one_letter_code
_entity_poly.pdbx_strand_id
1 'polypeptide(L)'
;MPTINSVLGPLDTANLGFTLMHEHLLVTSAGIPQNYPELLRAGFMDRLPNFMDRIVTALTEAKAEGIDTIVDTTTLNLGRDVTILAEASRLTGVNIIACSGWYVDMPHYLARVSADQFAQVFIREIQEGIASTAIKAGILKEASDTEGVTAGGATILRAVARAHRQTNVPIMLHSYSPGQVGRQQLAILKEEGVDLNRVKVDHSNDTTDVEYLTWLLEQGCYLGMDRYPGLNTSPRARTRTMKTLIDAGYAHRLLPSHDWP
;
A
#
# COMPACT_ATOMS: atom_id res chain seq x y z
N MET A 1 23.26 -5.93 -7.71
CA MET A 1 21.99 -6.68 -7.55
C MET A 1 20.86 -5.66 -7.50
N PRO A 2 19.63 -6.00 -7.92
CA PRO A 2 18.52 -5.07 -7.83
C PRO A 2 18.22 -4.71 -6.37
N THR A 3 18.00 -3.43 -6.08
CA THR A 3 17.74 -2.89 -4.74
C THR A 3 16.36 -2.24 -4.65
N ILE A 4 15.79 -2.20 -3.45
CA ILE A 4 14.57 -1.46 -3.10
C ILE A 4 14.86 -0.50 -1.94
N ASN A 5 14.20 0.65 -1.89
CA ASN A 5 14.31 1.55 -0.75
C ASN A 5 13.54 0.99 0.46
N SER A 6 14.23 0.75 1.57
CA SER A 6 13.61 0.53 2.88
C SER A 6 13.74 1.79 3.74
N VAL A 7 13.04 1.82 4.87
CA VAL A 7 13.12 2.92 5.84
C VAL A 7 14.49 3.08 6.50
N LEU A 8 15.36 2.05 6.42
CA LEU A 8 16.75 2.10 6.89
C LEU A 8 17.77 2.25 5.75
N GLY A 9 17.30 2.50 4.53
CA GLY A 9 18.14 2.68 3.35
C GLY A 9 17.94 1.59 2.28
N PRO A 10 18.75 1.58 1.22
CA PRO A 10 18.65 0.58 0.16
C PRO A 10 18.84 -0.84 0.69
N LEU A 11 17.89 -1.72 0.36
CA LEU A 11 17.87 -3.14 0.67
C LEU A 11 18.10 -3.94 -0.62
N ASP A 12 19.00 -4.93 -0.59
CA ASP A 12 19.10 -5.90 -1.68
C ASP A 12 17.81 -6.72 -1.75
N THR A 13 17.21 -6.83 -2.94
CA THR A 13 15.97 -7.60 -3.13
C THR A 13 16.13 -9.08 -2.78
N ALA A 14 17.36 -9.62 -2.77
CA ALA A 14 17.64 -10.97 -2.27
C ALA A 14 17.40 -11.13 -0.75
N ASN A 15 17.38 -10.01 -0.01
CA ASN A 15 17.21 -9.97 1.45
C ASN A 15 15.78 -9.60 1.89
N LEU A 16 14.81 -9.59 0.96
CA LEU A 16 13.40 -9.35 1.30
C LEU A 16 12.80 -10.48 2.16
N GLY A 17 13.23 -11.73 1.95
CA GLY A 17 12.70 -12.88 2.69
C GLY A 17 11.18 -13.02 2.59
N PHE A 18 10.53 -13.57 3.62
CA PHE A 18 9.08 -13.67 3.63
C PHE A 18 8.45 -12.28 3.83
N THR A 19 7.64 -11.84 2.86
CA THR A 19 7.17 -10.44 2.79
C THR A 19 5.65 -10.34 2.86
N LEU A 20 5.14 -9.51 3.76
CA LEU A 20 3.74 -9.05 3.76
C LEU A 20 3.63 -7.78 2.91
N MET A 21 2.84 -7.84 1.84
CA MET A 21 2.82 -6.82 0.79
C MET A 21 1.81 -5.68 1.01
N HIS A 22 1.07 -5.69 2.11
CA HIS A 22 0.13 -4.63 2.49
C HIS A 22 -0.16 -4.69 3.98
N GLU A 23 0.49 -3.82 4.75
CA GLU A 23 0.23 -3.65 6.18
C GLU A 23 0.20 -2.15 6.53
N HIS A 24 -0.20 -1.86 7.76
CA HIS A 24 -0.10 -0.52 8.35
C HIS A 24 0.45 -0.63 9.78
N LEU A 25 1.40 0.23 10.13
CA LEU A 25 1.86 0.38 11.52
C LEU A 25 1.01 1.39 12.30
N LEU A 26 0.45 2.36 11.58
CA LEU A 26 -0.37 3.42 12.12
C LEU A 26 -1.26 4.00 11.02
N VAL A 27 -2.56 4.08 11.28
CA VAL A 27 -3.52 4.78 10.42
C VAL A 27 -4.16 5.93 11.19
N THR A 28 -4.14 7.11 10.61
CA THR A 28 -4.75 8.33 11.18
C THR A 28 -4.96 9.38 10.09
N SER A 29 -5.45 10.57 10.45
CA SER A 29 -5.51 11.70 9.53
C SER A 29 -4.26 12.57 9.71
N ALA A 30 -3.70 13.05 8.60
CA ALA A 30 -2.54 13.94 8.61
C ALA A 30 -2.76 15.13 9.57
N GLY A 31 -1.81 15.37 10.48
CA GLY A 31 -1.84 16.49 11.42
C GLY A 31 -2.73 16.30 12.65
N ILE A 32 -3.65 15.33 12.68
CA ILE A 32 -4.52 15.11 13.86
C ILE A 32 -3.72 14.65 15.08
N PRO A 33 -2.79 13.67 15.00
CA PRO A 33 -2.01 13.26 16.18
C PRO A 33 -1.23 14.40 16.83
N GLN A 34 -0.79 15.39 16.05
CA GLN A 34 0.03 16.50 16.53
C GLN A 34 -0.81 17.65 17.11
N ASN A 35 -1.97 17.94 16.51
CA ASN A 35 -2.74 19.14 16.84
C ASN A 35 -3.96 18.86 17.72
N TYR A 36 -4.59 17.70 17.53
CA TYR A 36 -5.82 17.32 18.23
C TYR A 36 -5.79 15.85 18.64
N PRO A 37 -4.77 15.45 19.43
CA PRO A 37 -4.65 14.07 19.89
C PRO A 37 -5.95 13.56 20.53
N GLU A 38 -6.68 14.39 21.27
CA GLU A 38 -7.96 14.05 21.90
C GLU A 38 -9.07 13.59 20.95
N LEU A 39 -8.99 13.91 19.65
CA LEU A 39 -9.97 13.46 18.64
C LEU A 39 -9.74 12.02 18.19
N LEU A 40 -8.54 11.50 18.39
CA LEU A 40 -8.27 10.10 18.12
C LEU A 40 -8.91 9.32 19.28
N ARG A 41 -10.09 8.77 19.00
CA ARG A 41 -11.00 7.96 19.84
C ARG A 41 -10.46 7.65 21.23
N ALA A 42 -11.21 7.93 22.31
CA ALA A 42 -10.91 7.39 23.64
C ALA A 42 -10.56 5.89 23.54
N GLY A 43 -9.34 5.52 23.93
CA GLY A 43 -8.68 4.26 23.59
C GLY A 43 -7.48 4.37 22.64
N PHE A 44 -7.46 5.23 21.62
CA PHE A 44 -6.27 5.58 20.82
C PHE A 44 -5.32 6.46 21.64
N MET A 45 -5.84 7.42 22.41
CA MET A 45 -5.06 8.19 23.39
C MET A 45 -4.57 7.37 24.58
N ASP A 46 -5.29 6.32 25.00
CA ASP A 46 -4.82 5.35 26.01
C ASP A 46 -3.85 4.31 25.42
N ARG A 47 -3.82 4.18 24.08
CA ARG A 47 -2.84 3.38 23.31
C ARG A 47 -1.60 4.17 22.93
N LEU A 48 -1.62 5.51 22.97
CA LEU A 48 -0.47 6.36 22.72
C LEU A 48 0.65 6.19 23.75
N PRO A 49 0.41 6.17 25.08
CA PRO A 49 1.41 5.65 25.98
C PRO A 49 1.58 4.18 25.62
N ASN A 50 2.71 3.85 24.97
CA ASN A 50 3.11 2.52 24.50
C ASN A 50 2.67 2.12 23.07
N PHE A 51 2.30 3.06 22.18
CA PHE A 51 1.97 2.68 20.80
C PHE A 51 3.17 2.03 20.09
N MET A 52 4.37 2.59 20.30
CA MET A 52 5.62 2.00 19.80
C MET A 52 5.84 0.61 20.36
N ASP A 53 5.60 0.38 21.66
CA ASP A 53 5.78 -0.94 22.26
C ASP A 53 4.84 -1.98 21.63
N ARG A 54 3.61 -1.58 21.26
CA ARG A 54 2.67 -2.46 20.57
C ARG A 54 3.12 -2.79 19.15
N ILE A 55 3.58 -1.79 18.39
CA ILE A 55 4.17 -2.00 17.07
C ILE A 55 5.36 -2.96 17.18
N VAL A 56 6.28 -2.69 18.12
CA VAL A 56 7.48 -3.50 18.33
C VAL A 56 7.10 -4.91 18.77
N THR A 57 6.14 -5.08 19.67
CA THR A 57 5.66 -6.40 20.11
C THR A 57 5.10 -7.19 18.92
N ALA A 58 4.16 -6.61 18.16
CA ALA A 58 3.53 -7.27 17.03
C ALA A 58 4.54 -7.64 15.93
N LEU A 59 5.48 -6.74 15.62
CA LEU A 59 6.52 -7.02 14.63
C LEU A 59 7.56 -8.03 15.12
N THR A 60 7.87 -8.04 16.41
CA THR A 60 8.77 -9.05 17.00
C THR A 60 8.11 -10.44 16.95
N GLU A 61 6.82 -10.53 17.25
CA GLU A 61 6.04 -11.76 17.09
C GLU A 61 6.01 -12.19 15.61
N ALA A 62 5.71 -11.27 14.69
CA ALA A 62 5.74 -11.55 13.25
C ALA A 62 7.12 -12.03 12.77
N LYS A 63 8.20 -11.40 13.25
CA LYS A 63 9.58 -11.81 12.93
C LYS A 63 9.91 -13.20 13.45
N ALA A 64 9.46 -13.53 14.66
CA ALA A 64 9.62 -14.85 15.25
C ALA A 64 8.86 -15.94 14.47
N GLU A 65 7.73 -15.59 13.87
CA GLU A 65 6.93 -16.46 12.98
C GLU A 65 7.47 -16.48 11.52
N GLY A 66 8.59 -15.81 11.26
CA GLY A 66 9.31 -15.89 9.99
C GLY A 66 9.03 -14.76 9.00
N ILE A 67 8.31 -13.70 9.37
CA ILE A 67 8.16 -12.50 8.54
C ILE A 67 9.46 -11.69 8.54
N ASP A 68 10.04 -11.48 7.36
CA ASP A 68 11.28 -10.70 7.21
C ASP A 68 11.03 -9.25 6.83
N THR A 69 10.01 -9.01 6.00
CA THR A 69 9.71 -7.70 5.44
C THR A 69 8.22 -7.42 5.47
N ILE A 70 7.86 -6.16 5.69
CA ILE A 70 6.52 -5.65 5.46
C ILE A 70 6.54 -4.42 4.56
N VAL A 71 5.46 -4.21 3.83
CA VAL A 71 5.22 -2.97 3.07
C VAL A 71 4.16 -2.16 3.82
N ASP A 72 4.57 -1.04 4.42
CA ASP A 72 3.64 -0.10 5.03
C ASP A 72 3.05 0.80 3.94
N THR A 73 1.74 0.68 3.75
CA THR A 73 1.04 1.34 2.66
C THR A 73 0.29 2.61 3.10
N THR A 74 0.70 3.18 4.23
CA THR A 74 0.14 4.42 4.75
C THR A 74 0.66 5.60 3.92
N THR A 75 -0.25 6.40 3.33
CA THR A 75 0.08 7.61 2.57
C THR A 75 0.09 8.84 3.47
N LEU A 76 0.54 9.99 2.94
CA LEU A 76 0.56 11.25 3.69
C LEU A 76 -0.78 11.55 4.37
N ASN A 77 -1.87 11.50 3.61
CA ASN A 77 -3.20 11.82 4.10
C ASN A 77 -3.84 10.72 4.97
N LEU A 78 -3.23 9.53 5.00
CA LEU A 78 -3.55 8.42 5.90
C LEU A 78 -2.64 8.40 7.15
N GLY A 79 -1.88 9.49 7.38
CA GLY A 79 -1.15 9.71 8.63
C GLY A 79 0.24 9.11 8.68
N ARG A 80 0.85 8.82 7.52
CA ARG A 80 2.21 8.25 7.41
C ARG A 80 3.24 9.03 8.22
N ASP A 81 3.97 8.32 9.07
CA ASP A 81 5.16 8.82 9.75
C ASP A 81 6.34 7.85 9.56
N VAL A 82 7.25 8.19 8.65
CA VAL A 82 8.41 7.35 8.32
C VAL A 82 9.44 7.26 9.45
N THR A 83 9.40 8.15 10.45
CA THR A 83 10.30 8.09 11.60
C THR A 83 9.88 6.97 12.55
N ILE A 84 8.57 6.79 12.74
CA ILE A 84 7.99 5.65 13.46
C ILE A 84 8.35 4.34 12.75
N LEU A 85 8.22 4.28 11.41
CA LEU A 85 8.58 3.10 10.63
C LEU A 85 10.07 2.75 10.79
N ALA A 86 10.96 3.74 10.69
CA ALA A 86 12.40 3.52 10.84
C ALA A 86 12.74 3.02 12.25
N GLU A 87 12.13 3.59 13.28
CA GLU A 87 12.37 3.16 14.67
C GLU A 87 11.87 1.74 14.92
N ALA A 88 10.66 1.41 14.46
CA ALA A 88 10.12 0.06 14.54
C ALA A 88 11.01 -0.96 13.83
N SER A 89 11.52 -0.62 12.63
CA SER A 89 12.44 -1.48 11.88
C SER A 89 13.75 -1.73 12.65
N ARG A 90 14.34 -0.71 13.29
CA ARG A 90 15.56 -0.86 14.10
C ARG A 90 15.36 -1.76 15.32
N LEU A 91 14.25 -1.58 16.03
CA LEU A 91 13.98 -2.28 17.28
C LEU A 91 13.64 -3.76 17.07
N THR A 92 13.09 -4.11 15.90
CA THR A 92 12.53 -5.44 15.63
C THR A 92 13.37 -6.26 14.64
N GLY A 93 14.18 -5.60 13.82
CA GLY A 93 14.91 -6.23 12.72
C GLY A 93 14.01 -6.65 11.54
N VAL A 94 12.74 -6.24 11.52
CA VAL A 94 11.85 -6.37 10.35
C VAL A 94 12.20 -5.28 9.34
N ASN A 95 12.40 -5.64 8.08
CA ASN A 95 12.54 -4.64 7.02
C ASN A 95 11.18 -3.98 6.77
N ILE A 96 11.16 -2.65 6.66
CA ILE A 96 9.92 -1.91 6.35
C ILE A 96 10.12 -1.10 5.08
N ILE A 97 9.22 -1.30 4.12
CA ILE A 97 9.16 -0.53 2.88
C ILE A 97 8.02 0.48 3.01
N ALA A 98 8.33 1.77 2.95
CA ALA A 98 7.31 2.82 2.97
C ALA A 98 6.76 3.07 1.56
N CYS A 99 5.47 3.43 1.47
CA CYS A 99 4.87 3.90 0.23
C CYS A 99 4.93 5.43 0.07
N SER A 100 4.84 5.92 -1.17
CA SER A 100 4.46 7.28 -1.57
C SER A 100 3.13 7.22 -2.31
N GLY A 101 2.32 8.27 -2.28
CA GLY A 101 1.03 8.27 -2.98
C GLY A 101 -0.09 8.96 -2.22
N TRP A 102 -1.34 8.59 -2.53
CA TRP A 102 -2.53 9.18 -1.91
C TRP A 102 -3.65 8.17 -1.68
N TYR A 103 -4.41 8.37 -0.60
CA TYR A 103 -5.58 7.55 -0.24
C TYR A 103 -6.89 8.31 -0.51
N VAL A 104 -7.74 7.87 -1.44
CA VAL A 104 -9.13 8.27 -1.71
C VAL A 104 -9.41 9.78 -1.65
N ASP A 105 -9.60 10.34 -0.45
CA ASP A 105 -10.09 11.70 -0.22
C ASP A 105 -9.08 12.77 -0.60
N MET A 106 -9.43 13.58 -1.61
CA MET A 106 -8.68 14.77 -1.99
C MET A 106 -9.14 15.99 -1.18
N PRO A 107 -8.27 16.61 -0.36
CA PRO A 107 -8.59 17.86 0.32
C PRO A 107 -8.99 18.95 -0.67
N HIS A 108 -9.99 19.76 -0.31
CA HIS A 108 -10.53 20.84 -1.16
C HIS A 108 -9.44 21.74 -1.76
N TYR A 109 -8.44 22.12 -0.97
CA TYR A 109 -7.35 23.01 -1.41
C TYR A 109 -6.34 22.37 -2.36
N LEU A 110 -6.40 21.05 -2.54
CA LEU A 110 -5.58 20.32 -3.50
C LEU A 110 -6.33 20.00 -4.80
N ALA A 111 -7.62 20.34 -4.91
CA ALA A 111 -8.45 20.03 -6.08
C ALA A 111 -7.96 20.63 -7.40
N ARG A 112 -7.10 21.66 -7.36
CA ARG A 112 -6.50 22.31 -8.55
C ARG A 112 -5.02 21.93 -8.77
N VAL A 113 -4.45 21.10 -7.91
CA VAL A 113 -3.08 20.62 -8.06
C VAL A 113 -3.06 19.59 -9.19
N SER A 114 -2.16 19.77 -10.14
CA SER A 114 -2.10 18.92 -11.32
C SER A 114 -1.45 17.56 -11.03
N ALA A 115 -1.70 16.59 -11.90
CA ALA A 115 -1.02 15.29 -11.84
C ALA A 115 0.51 15.42 -11.90
N ASP A 116 1.04 16.39 -12.65
CA ASP A 116 2.50 16.61 -12.73
C ASP A 116 3.07 17.15 -11.42
N GLN A 117 2.34 18.02 -10.72
CA GLN A 117 2.77 18.52 -9.42
C GLN A 117 2.79 17.39 -8.37
N PHE A 118 1.75 16.55 -8.34
CA PHE A 118 1.77 15.36 -7.47
C PHE A 118 2.88 14.38 -7.86
N ALA A 119 3.10 14.15 -9.16
CA ALA A 119 4.17 13.27 -9.64
C ALA A 119 5.54 13.77 -9.16
N GLN A 120 5.80 15.08 -9.23
CA GLN A 120 7.05 15.67 -8.72
C GLN A 120 7.26 15.39 -7.23
N VAL A 121 6.19 15.48 -6.41
CA VAL A 121 6.26 15.12 -4.99
C VAL A 121 6.62 13.64 -4.84
N PHE A 122 5.92 12.74 -5.54
CA PHE A 122 6.16 11.30 -5.42
C PHE A 122 7.55 10.89 -5.90
N ILE A 123 8.04 11.50 -6.99
CA ILE A 123 9.40 11.29 -7.50
C ILE A 123 10.43 11.75 -6.47
N ARG A 124 10.23 12.93 -5.87
CA ARG A 124 11.09 13.44 -4.80
C ARG A 124 11.12 12.47 -3.60
N GLU A 125 9.97 11.95 -3.18
CA GLU A 125 9.90 10.98 -2.08
C GLU A 125 10.63 9.66 -2.39
N ILE A 126 10.69 9.26 -3.67
CA ILE A 126 11.40 8.06 -4.12
C ILE A 126 12.90 8.29 -4.26
N GLN A 127 13.32 9.46 -4.78
CA GLN A 127 14.70 9.72 -5.18
C GLN A 127 15.52 10.44 -4.11
N GLU A 128 14.89 11.30 -3.30
CA GLU A 128 15.55 12.17 -2.33
C GLU A 128 15.15 11.80 -0.90
N GLY A 129 13.84 11.81 -0.61
CA GLY A 129 13.31 11.45 0.71
C GLY A 129 11.92 12.02 1.00
N ILE A 130 11.26 11.41 1.97
CA ILE A 130 9.91 11.73 2.43
C ILE A 130 9.96 12.88 3.43
N ALA A 131 9.12 13.90 3.20
CA ALA A 131 9.06 15.13 4.00
C ALA A 131 10.44 15.79 4.17
N SER A 132 10.92 15.90 5.41
CA SER A 132 12.23 16.46 5.80
C SER A 132 13.29 15.39 6.08
N THR A 133 13.00 14.11 5.82
CA THR A 133 13.91 12.99 6.08
C THR A 133 14.66 12.56 4.81
N ALA A 134 15.70 11.75 4.95
CA ALA A 134 16.37 11.07 3.84
C ALA A 134 15.74 9.68 3.53
N ILE A 135 14.63 9.31 4.19
CA ILE A 135 13.97 8.02 4.03
C ILE A 135 13.16 8.03 2.73
N LYS A 136 13.37 7.05 1.87
CA LYS A 136 12.78 7.01 0.52
C LYS A 136 11.66 5.98 0.42
N ALA A 137 10.64 6.30 -0.38
CA ALA A 137 9.57 5.35 -0.70
C ALA A 137 10.09 4.22 -1.62
N GLY A 138 9.57 3.01 -1.41
CA GLY A 138 9.86 1.82 -2.23
C GLY A 138 8.68 1.35 -3.09
N ILE A 139 7.48 1.93 -2.91
CA ILE A 139 6.27 1.61 -3.70
C ILE A 139 5.38 2.85 -3.83
N LEU A 140 4.61 2.93 -4.92
CA LEU A 140 3.59 3.95 -5.14
C LEU A 140 2.20 3.43 -4.78
N LYS A 141 1.34 4.25 -4.17
CA LYS A 141 -0.05 3.92 -3.84
C LYS A 141 -1.03 4.91 -4.47
N GLU A 142 -2.08 4.38 -5.09
CA GLU A 142 -3.31 5.12 -5.37
C GLU A 142 -4.50 4.34 -4.80
N ALA A 143 -5.57 5.04 -4.42
CA ALA A 143 -6.74 4.41 -3.87
C ALA A 143 -8.04 4.99 -4.46
N SER A 144 -8.87 4.09 -4.98
CA SER A 144 -10.23 4.36 -5.42
C SER A 144 -11.18 3.34 -4.76
N ASP A 145 -12.26 3.82 -4.16
CA ASP A 145 -13.19 3.01 -3.36
C ASP A 145 -14.56 2.88 -4.05
N THR A 146 -15.63 2.71 -3.29
CA THR A 146 -17.03 2.50 -3.74
C THR A 146 -17.56 3.55 -4.71
N GLU A 147 -17.03 4.77 -4.70
CA GLU A 147 -17.38 5.84 -5.64
C GLU A 147 -16.77 5.65 -7.04
N GLY A 148 -15.90 4.64 -7.22
CA GLY A 148 -15.08 4.47 -8.41
C GLY A 148 -13.92 5.45 -8.45
N VAL A 149 -13.40 5.71 -9.65
CA VAL A 149 -12.32 6.69 -9.84
C VAL A 149 -12.91 8.10 -9.93
N THR A 150 -12.84 8.84 -8.82
CA THR A 150 -13.26 10.25 -8.77
C THR A 150 -12.34 11.15 -9.61
N ALA A 151 -12.70 12.41 -9.83
CA ALA A 151 -11.82 13.36 -10.54
C ALA A 151 -10.46 13.56 -9.82
N GLY A 152 -10.48 13.59 -8.48
CA GLY A 152 -9.28 13.62 -7.66
C GLY A 152 -8.48 12.32 -7.79
N GLY A 153 -9.15 11.16 -7.68
CA GLY A 153 -8.54 9.85 -7.88
C GLY A 153 -7.88 9.71 -9.25
N ALA A 154 -8.55 10.14 -10.33
CA ALA A 154 -8.01 10.14 -11.68
C ALA A 154 -6.77 11.04 -11.83
N THR A 155 -6.68 12.12 -11.05
CA THR A 155 -5.51 13.01 -11.02
C THR A 155 -4.34 12.33 -10.31
N ILE A 156 -4.57 11.73 -9.15
CA ILE A 156 -3.56 10.95 -8.42
C ILE A 156 -3.10 9.74 -9.23
N LEU A 157 -4.01 9.04 -9.90
CA LEU A 157 -3.70 7.84 -10.68
C LEU A 157 -2.75 8.16 -11.85
N ARG A 158 -2.97 9.30 -12.52
CA ARG A 158 -2.03 9.82 -13.53
C ARG A 158 -0.70 10.26 -12.90
N ALA A 159 -0.73 10.86 -11.72
CA ALA A 159 0.48 11.25 -11.01
C ALA A 159 1.35 10.04 -10.63
N VAL A 160 0.76 8.98 -10.06
CA VAL A 160 1.49 7.74 -9.74
C VAL A 160 1.98 7.04 -11.01
N ALA A 161 1.21 7.05 -12.10
CA ALA A 161 1.66 6.52 -13.38
C ALA A 161 2.92 7.23 -13.91
N ARG A 162 2.92 8.57 -13.87
CA ARG A 162 4.08 9.38 -14.30
C ARG A 162 5.29 9.18 -13.39
N ALA A 163 5.08 9.15 -12.07
CA ALA A 163 6.14 8.85 -11.11
C ALA A 163 6.73 7.45 -11.32
N HIS A 164 5.88 6.44 -11.56
CA HIS A 164 6.31 5.09 -11.90
C HIS A 164 7.16 5.07 -13.16
N ARG A 165 6.71 5.71 -14.25
CA ARG A 165 7.45 5.73 -15.51
C ARG A 165 8.82 6.40 -15.41
N GLN A 166 8.97 7.37 -14.50
CA GLN A 166 10.24 8.05 -14.28
C GLN A 166 11.19 7.31 -13.31
N THR A 167 10.64 6.54 -12.37
CA THR A 167 11.43 5.93 -11.27
C THR A 167 11.51 4.41 -11.31
N ASN A 168 10.67 3.77 -12.12
CA ASN A 168 10.45 2.33 -12.19
C ASN A 168 10.00 1.69 -10.86
N VAL A 169 9.56 2.47 -9.87
CA VAL A 169 9.00 1.98 -8.61
C VAL A 169 7.61 1.38 -8.87
N PRO A 170 7.29 0.16 -8.37
CA PRO A 170 6.01 -0.49 -8.63
C PRO A 170 4.82 0.30 -8.07
N ILE A 171 3.62 0.05 -8.62
CA ILE A 171 2.36 0.67 -8.20
C ILE A 171 1.52 -0.37 -7.46
N MET A 172 0.92 0.06 -6.36
CA MET A 172 -0.15 -0.61 -5.67
C MET A 172 -1.42 0.23 -5.78
N LEU A 173 -2.53 -0.45 -6.08
CA LEU A 173 -3.86 0.15 -6.17
C LEU A 173 -4.74 -0.40 -5.05
N HIS A 174 -5.18 0.44 -4.13
CA HIS A 174 -6.37 0.13 -3.32
C HIS A 174 -7.58 0.20 -4.24
N SER A 175 -8.35 -0.89 -4.29
CA SER A 175 -9.48 -1.01 -5.20
C SER A 175 -10.70 -1.64 -4.52
N TYR A 176 -11.89 -1.08 -4.80
CA TYR A 176 -13.13 -1.73 -4.41
C TYR A 176 -13.47 -2.88 -5.37
N SER A 177 -12.92 -4.07 -5.08
CA SER A 177 -13.07 -5.28 -5.88
C SER A 177 -14.51 -5.76 -6.10
N PRO A 178 -15.45 -5.66 -5.13
CA PRO A 178 -16.86 -6.00 -5.40
C PRO A 178 -17.52 -5.14 -6.49
N GLY A 179 -17.07 -3.89 -6.65
CA GLY A 179 -17.51 -2.99 -7.73
C GLY A 179 -16.62 -3.06 -8.98
N GLN A 180 -15.61 -3.95 -9.00
CA GLN A 180 -14.64 -4.08 -10.09
C GLN A 180 -13.95 -2.75 -10.48
N VAL A 181 -13.74 -1.85 -9.50
CA VAL A 181 -13.18 -0.49 -9.73
C VAL A 181 -11.79 -0.55 -10.37
N GLY A 182 -11.04 -1.63 -10.14
CA GLY A 182 -9.76 -1.89 -10.79
C GLY A 182 -9.83 -1.77 -12.32
N ARG A 183 -10.96 -2.07 -12.97
CA ARG A 183 -11.11 -1.88 -14.43
C ARG A 183 -10.89 -0.42 -14.84
N GLN A 184 -11.45 0.52 -14.09
CA GLN A 184 -11.30 1.96 -14.33
C GLN A 184 -9.87 2.41 -14.07
N GLN A 185 -9.27 1.93 -12.96
CA GLN A 185 -7.89 2.27 -12.62
C GLN A 185 -6.91 1.77 -13.70
N LEU A 186 -7.03 0.51 -14.14
CA LEU A 186 -6.16 -0.06 -15.16
C LEU A 186 -6.32 0.64 -16.52
N ALA A 187 -7.50 1.14 -16.87
CA ALA A 187 -7.70 1.91 -18.10
C ALA A 187 -6.86 3.19 -18.11
N ILE A 188 -6.87 3.96 -17.02
CA ILE A 188 -6.08 5.19 -16.89
C ILE A 188 -4.57 4.89 -16.85
N LEU A 189 -4.15 3.83 -16.15
CA LEU A 189 -2.74 3.43 -16.15
C LEU A 189 -2.25 3.06 -17.56
N LYS A 190 -3.09 2.37 -18.36
CA LYS A 190 -2.79 2.07 -19.77
C LYS A 190 -2.69 3.33 -20.63
N GLU A 191 -3.60 4.29 -20.45
CA GLU A 191 -3.55 5.60 -21.14
C GLU A 191 -2.23 6.33 -20.86
N GLU A 192 -1.72 6.26 -19.63
CA GLU A 192 -0.44 6.87 -19.23
C GLU A 192 0.79 6.03 -19.63
N GLY A 193 0.59 4.85 -20.22
CA GLY A 193 1.64 3.98 -20.75
C GLY A 193 2.35 3.13 -19.69
N VAL A 194 1.66 2.76 -18.62
CA VAL A 194 2.20 1.88 -17.56
C VAL A 194 2.17 0.42 -18.01
N ASP A 195 3.28 -0.29 -17.80
CA ASP A 195 3.30 -1.74 -17.87
C ASP A 195 2.62 -2.34 -16.64
N LEU A 196 1.48 -2.98 -16.85
CA LEU A 196 0.66 -3.54 -15.78
C LEU A 196 1.34 -4.73 -15.05
N ASN A 197 2.42 -5.29 -15.60
CA ASN A 197 3.30 -6.22 -14.88
C ASN A 197 4.03 -5.60 -13.69
N ARG A 198 3.93 -4.27 -13.51
CA ARG A 198 4.47 -3.52 -12.39
C ARG A 198 3.38 -3.04 -11.42
N VAL A 199 2.16 -3.55 -11.55
CA VAL A 199 0.98 -3.11 -10.79
C VAL A 199 0.41 -4.25 -9.96
N LYS A 200 0.14 -3.97 -8.67
CA LYS A 200 -0.61 -4.82 -7.75
C LYS A 200 -1.98 -4.20 -7.48
N VAL A 201 -3.04 -4.99 -7.56
CA VAL A 201 -4.42 -4.57 -7.24
C VAL A 201 -4.83 -5.19 -5.90
N ASP A 202 -4.96 -4.34 -4.90
CA ASP A 202 -5.20 -4.72 -3.51
C ASP A 202 -6.67 -4.93 -3.22
N HIS A 203 -6.94 -5.63 -2.12
CA HIS A 203 -8.28 -6.03 -1.70
C HIS A 203 -8.99 -6.92 -2.73
N SER A 204 -8.21 -7.62 -3.56
CA SER A 204 -8.72 -8.56 -4.56
C SER A 204 -9.51 -9.70 -3.91
N ASN A 205 -9.15 -10.11 -2.68
CA ASN A 205 -9.88 -11.13 -1.94
C ASN A 205 -11.16 -10.62 -1.24
N ASP A 206 -11.54 -9.34 -1.39
CA ASP A 206 -12.84 -8.84 -0.92
C ASP A 206 -14.02 -9.30 -1.79
N THR A 207 -13.75 -9.90 -2.94
CA THR A 207 -14.73 -10.56 -3.82
C THR A 207 -14.39 -12.04 -4.02
N THR A 208 -15.40 -12.83 -4.37
CA THR A 208 -15.24 -14.23 -4.81
C THR A 208 -15.40 -14.40 -6.32
N ASP A 209 -15.48 -13.29 -7.06
CA ASP A 209 -15.61 -13.26 -8.52
C ASP A 209 -14.29 -13.68 -9.20
N VAL A 210 -14.14 -14.98 -9.43
CA VAL A 210 -12.94 -15.55 -10.06
C VAL A 210 -12.75 -15.04 -11.49
N GLU A 211 -13.82 -14.71 -12.21
CA GLU A 211 -13.73 -14.19 -13.58
C GLU A 211 -13.07 -12.80 -13.59
N TYR A 212 -13.52 -11.90 -12.71
CA TYR A 212 -12.88 -10.59 -12.54
C TYR A 212 -11.42 -10.69 -12.09
N LEU A 213 -11.13 -11.56 -11.12
CA LEU A 213 -9.77 -11.74 -10.63
C LEU A 213 -8.84 -12.33 -11.70
N THR A 214 -9.34 -13.29 -12.49
CA THR A 214 -8.60 -13.83 -13.64
C THR A 214 -8.39 -12.76 -14.69
N TRP A 215 -9.40 -11.93 -14.97
CA TRP A 215 -9.25 -10.81 -15.91
C TRP A 215 -8.13 -9.85 -15.50
N LEU A 216 -8.02 -9.49 -14.20
CA LEU A 216 -6.93 -8.66 -13.68
C LEU A 216 -5.55 -9.32 -13.90
N LEU A 217 -5.45 -10.62 -13.62
CA LEU A 217 -4.23 -11.42 -13.83
C LEU A 217 -3.82 -11.47 -15.31
N GLU A 218 -4.79 -11.64 -16.21
CA GLU A 218 -4.58 -11.63 -17.66
C GLU A 218 -4.13 -10.26 -18.20
N GLN A 219 -4.43 -9.17 -17.49
CA GLN A 219 -3.86 -7.85 -17.82
C GLN A 219 -2.37 -7.75 -17.43
N GLY A 220 -1.85 -8.70 -16.65
CA GLY A 220 -0.48 -8.72 -16.14
C GLY A 220 -0.34 -8.27 -14.68
N CYS A 221 -1.42 -7.93 -13.99
CA CYS A 221 -1.36 -7.46 -12.62
C CYS A 221 -1.03 -8.56 -11.61
N TYR A 222 -0.53 -8.14 -10.44
CA TYR A 222 -0.53 -8.94 -9.22
C TYR A 222 -1.83 -8.70 -8.45
N LEU A 223 -2.27 -9.68 -7.67
CA LEU A 223 -3.44 -9.57 -6.80
C LEU A 223 -3.02 -9.50 -5.34
N GLY A 224 -3.41 -8.44 -4.67
CA GLY A 224 -3.38 -8.35 -3.22
C GLY A 224 -4.46 -9.22 -2.60
N MET A 225 -4.03 -10.34 -2.04
CA MET A 225 -4.86 -11.23 -1.23
C MET A 225 -4.74 -10.78 0.23
N ASP A 226 -5.00 -9.50 0.48
CA ASP A 226 -4.38 -8.77 1.57
C ASP A 226 -5.31 -8.38 2.72
N ARG A 227 -6.57 -8.82 2.71
CA ARG A 227 -7.46 -8.70 3.87
C ARG A 227 -7.76 -10.04 4.53
N TYR A 228 -6.74 -10.74 5.03
CA TYR A 228 -6.97 -11.92 5.89
C TYR A 228 -7.12 -11.51 7.37
N PRO A 229 -8.03 -12.14 8.15
CA PRO A 229 -8.94 -13.22 7.76
C PRO A 229 -10.19 -12.73 7.00
N GLY A 230 -10.52 -11.44 7.03
CA GLY A 230 -11.56 -10.86 6.17
C GLY A 230 -12.37 -9.72 6.76
N LEU A 231 -12.81 -8.80 5.89
CA LEU A 231 -13.79 -7.75 6.18
C LEU A 231 -15.18 -8.09 5.59
N ASN A 232 -15.30 -8.08 4.26
CA ASN A 232 -16.57 -8.30 3.54
C ASN A 232 -16.85 -9.77 3.16
N THR A 233 -15.79 -10.51 2.83
CA THR A 233 -15.84 -11.92 2.44
C THR A 233 -15.34 -12.81 3.57
N SER A 234 -16.01 -13.94 3.83
CA SER A 234 -15.63 -14.87 4.91
C SER A 234 -14.23 -15.47 4.70
N PRO A 235 -13.49 -15.81 5.77
CA PRO A 235 -12.14 -16.38 5.67
C PRO A 235 -12.08 -17.65 4.79
N ARG A 236 -13.11 -18.51 4.92
CA ARG A 236 -13.22 -19.75 4.13
C ARG A 236 -13.42 -19.46 2.64
N ALA A 237 -14.23 -18.45 2.31
CA ALA A 237 -14.47 -18.08 0.91
C ALA A 237 -13.20 -17.49 0.28
N ARG A 238 -12.48 -16.60 0.97
CA ARG A 238 -11.18 -16.06 0.52
C ARG A 238 -10.17 -17.17 0.22
N THR A 239 -10.05 -18.12 1.15
CA THR A 239 -9.14 -19.27 1.02
C THR A 239 -9.50 -20.11 -0.21
N ARG A 240 -10.80 -20.36 -0.46
CA ARG A 240 -11.26 -21.07 -1.64
C ARG A 240 -10.95 -20.31 -2.92
N THR A 241 -11.22 -19.01 -2.97
CA THR A 241 -10.91 -18.16 -4.13
C THR A 241 -9.42 -18.17 -4.44
N MET A 242 -8.55 -17.99 -3.43
CA MET A 242 -7.10 -18.06 -3.61
C MET A 242 -6.66 -19.43 -4.11
N LYS A 243 -7.20 -20.52 -3.54
CA LYS A 243 -6.93 -21.89 -4.00
C LYS A 243 -7.34 -22.11 -5.46
N THR A 244 -8.51 -21.62 -5.87
CA THR A 244 -8.97 -21.71 -7.26
C THR A 244 -7.98 -21.01 -8.22
N LEU A 245 -7.47 -19.83 -7.86
CA LEU A 245 -6.50 -19.11 -8.68
C LEU A 245 -5.12 -19.80 -8.71
N ILE A 246 -4.71 -20.41 -7.59
CA ILE A 246 -3.50 -21.26 -7.55
C ILE A 246 -3.64 -22.45 -8.48
N ASP A 247 -4.78 -23.16 -8.43
CA ASP A 247 -5.07 -24.31 -9.28
C ASP A 247 -5.12 -23.93 -10.77
N ALA A 248 -5.49 -22.69 -11.08
CA ALA A 248 -5.45 -22.12 -12.42
C ALA A 248 -4.04 -21.66 -12.87
N GLY A 249 -3.00 -21.84 -12.05
CA GLY A 249 -1.61 -21.54 -12.40
C GLY A 249 -1.10 -20.15 -12.01
N TYR A 250 -1.90 -19.36 -11.29
CA TYR A 250 -1.58 -17.96 -10.98
C TYR A 250 -0.84 -17.74 -9.66
N ALA A 251 -0.37 -18.79 -8.98
CA ALA A 251 0.27 -18.70 -7.66
C ALA A 251 1.38 -17.62 -7.58
N HIS A 252 2.16 -17.45 -8.65
CA HIS A 252 3.25 -16.49 -8.76
C HIS A 252 2.82 -15.00 -8.85
N ARG A 253 1.51 -14.72 -8.88
CA ARG A 253 0.93 -13.37 -8.94
C ARG A 253 0.07 -13.02 -7.72
N LEU A 254 -0.04 -13.92 -6.74
CA LEU A 254 -0.89 -13.73 -5.56
C LEU A 254 -0.02 -13.28 -4.37
N LEU A 255 -0.39 -12.17 -3.75
CA LEU A 255 0.38 -11.53 -2.68
C LEU A 255 -0.48 -11.46 -1.41
N PRO A 256 -0.38 -12.44 -0.49
CA PRO A 256 -1.15 -12.46 0.74
C PRO A 256 -0.63 -11.43 1.78
N SER A 257 -1.56 -10.86 2.55
CA SER A 257 -1.31 -9.90 3.63
C SER A 257 -2.56 -9.76 4.52
N HIS A 258 -2.54 -8.84 5.49
CA HIS A 258 -3.64 -8.66 6.45
C HIS A 258 -4.36 -7.31 6.36
N ASP A 259 -3.69 -6.25 5.87
CA ASP A 259 -4.23 -4.88 5.89
C ASP A 259 -4.64 -4.51 7.32
N TRP A 260 -3.77 -4.86 8.27
CA TRP A 260 -4.04 -4.65 9.69
C TRP A 260 -3.74 -3.19 10.08
N PRO A 261 -4.65 -2.48 10.76
CA PRO A 261 -4.44 -1.10 11.21
C PRO A 261 -3.78 -0.95 12.58
#